data_AF-A0A7W2TJU0-F1
#
_entry.id   AF-A0A7W2TJU0-F1
#
_cell.length_a   1.000
_cell.length_b   1.000
_cell.length_c   1.000
_cell.angle_alpha   90.00
_cell.angle_beta   90.00
_cell.angle_gamma   90.00
#
_symmetry.space_group_name_H-M   'P 1'
#
loop_
_entity.id
_entity.type
_entity.pdbx_description
1 polymer ?
#
loop_
_entity_poly.entity_id
_entity_poly.type
_entity_poly.pdbx_seq_one_letter_code
_entity_poly.pdbx_strand_id
1 'polypeptide(L)'
;MQVNINVIKTQRNNRAWSQTQLAEVSGLSLRTIQRIEKTGVASLESVKSLASVFEMDIKNIQKWSNKSVYSLKSRLATLFGVVGLILSGVVMVPAAAQSIMVDLELLENNVKLASIEILNEENTESEMKISDVLKITFTSTKENDGTVLISTKVYDLSDGNEVLISSPSVKTKHRETAEIRFGNYSLSLTPNL
;
A
#
# COMPACT_ATOMS: atom_id res chain seq x y z
N MET A 1 13.86 4.73 18.05
CA MET A 1 12.62 4.65 17.24
C MET A 1 12.85 5.36 15.92
N GLN A 2 12.27 4.85 14.83
CA GLN A 2 12.31 5.50 13.51
C GLN A 2 11.13 6.47 13.37
N VAL A 3 11.38 7.68 12.87
CA VAL A 3 10.38 8.74 12.70
C VAL A 3 10.37 9.26 11.26
N ASN A 4 9.21 9.72 10.81
CA ASN A 4 9.05 10.28 9.47
C ASN A 4 9.63 11.70 9.44
N ILE A 5 10.82 11.85 8.83
CA ILE A 5 11.52 13.13 8.71
C ILE A 5 10.68 14.18 7.98
N ASN A 6 9.94 13.77 6.95
CA ASN A 6 9.14 14.69 6.13
C ASN A 6 7.99 15.27 6.96
N VAL A 7 7.31 14.45 7.76
CA VAL A 7 6.25 14.94 8.67
C VAL A 7 6.80 16.01 9.61
N ILE A 8 7.96 15.78 10.23
CA ILE A 8 8.58 16.73 11.16
C ILE A 8 8.94 18.04 10.45
N LYS A 9 9.59 17.97 9.28
CA LYS A 9 9.96 19.17 8.51
C LYS A 9 8.74 19.94 8.03
N THR A 10 7.70 19.25 7.56
CA THR A 10 6.46 19.86 7.10
C THR A 10 5.75 20.56 8.24
N GLN A 11 5.58 19.93 9.40
CA GLN A 11 4.94 20.57 10.56
C GLN A 11 5.73 21.78 11.04
N ARG A 12 7.07 21.68 11.07
CA ARG A 12 7.94 22.81 11.38
C ARG A 12 7.75 23.97 10.39
N ASN A 13 7.73 23.68 9.08
CA ASN A 13 7.58 24.70 8.04
C ASN A 13 6.17 25.32 8.03
N ASN A 14 5.11 24.53 8.22
CA ASN A 14 3.72 25.00 8.30
C ASN A 14 3.52 25.99 9.45
N ARG A 15 4.35 25.90 10.49
CA ARG A 15 4.37 26.82 11.65
C ARG A 15 5.42 27.93 11.52
N ALA A 16 6.08 28.03 10.37
CA ALA A 16 7.16 28.97 10.10
C ALA A 16 8.30 28.92 11.14
N TRP A 17 8.59 27.75 11.71
CA TRP A 17 9.62 27.58 12.71
C TRP A 17 10.99 27.23 12.10
N SER A 18 12.04 27.84 12.64
CA SER A 18 13.42 27.38 12.49
C SER A 18 13.67 26.12 13.33
N GLN A 19 14.78 25.42 13.07
CA GLN A 19 15.19 24.28 13.90
C GLN A 19 15.45 24.69 15.36
N THR A 20 15.94 25.92 15.58
CA THR A 20 16.14 26.49 16.92
C THR A 20 14.82 26.73 17.64
N GLN A 21 13.82 27.30 16.95
CA GLN A 21 12.50 27.49 17.53
C GLN A 21 11.82 26.16 17.85
N LEU A 22 11.91 25.16 16.95
CA LEU A 22 11.38 23.83 17.24
C LEU A 22 12.05 23.19 18.47
N ALA A 23 13.36 23.36 18.62
CA ALA A 23 14.10 22.89 19.79
C ALA A 23 13.56 23.53 21.08
N GLU A 24 13.35 24.85 21.06
CA GLU A 24 12.81 25.62 22.18
C GLU A 24 11.40 25.15 22.59
N VAL A 25 10.45 25.10 21.64
CA VAL A 25 9.06 24.74 21.96
C VAL A 25 8.89 23.27 22.33
N SER A 26 9.76 22.38 21.85
CA SER A 26 9.71 20.95 22.18
C SER A 26 10.52 20.56 23.41
N GLY A 27 11.27 21.50 24.02
CA GLY A 27 12.16 21.21 25.12
C GLY A 27 13.30 20.26 24.75
N LEU A 28 13.62 20.14 23.45
CA LEU A 28 14.72 19.29 22.94
C LEU A 28 15.92 20.16 22.60
N SER A 29 17.13 19.60 22.66
CA SER A 29 18.32 20.34 22.20
C SER A 29 18.29 20.56 20.69
N LEU A 30 18.88 21.67 20.20
CA LEU A 30 19.05 21.91 18.77
C LEU A 30 19.76 20.74 18.06
N ARG A 31 20.77 20.16 18.71
CA ARG A 31 21.49 18.98 18.20
C ARG A 31 20.56 17.76 18.05
N THR A 32 19.60 17.61 18.96
CA THR A 32 18.59 16.55 18.90
C THR A 32 17.67 16.75 17.71
N ILE A 33 17.15 17.96 17.51
CA ILE A 33 16.29 18.29 16.35
C ILE A 33 17.05 18.07 15.04
N GLN A 34 18.27 18.59 14.93
CA GLN A 34 19.11 18.41 13.74
C GLN A 34 19.39 16.93 13.45
N ARG A 35 19.73 16.15 14.48
CA ARG A 35 19.95 14.71 14.32
C ARG A 35 18.68 14.00 13.89
N ILE A 36 17.53 14.31 14.48
CA ILE A 36 16.24 13.72 14.12
C ILE A 36 15.87 14.06 12.66
N GLU A 37 16.00 15.32 12.25
CA GLU A 37 15.72 15.75 10.87
C GLU A 37 16.73 15.23 9.83
N LYS A 38 17.92 14.78 10.28
CA LYS A 38 18.96 14.21 9.42
C LYS A 38 18.86 12.69 9.31
N THR A 39 18.66 11.99 10.43
CA THR A 39 18.78 10.52 10.49
C THR A 39 17.45 9.81 10.70
N GLY A 40 16.38 10.52 11.09
CA GLY A 40 15.09 9.91 11.39
C GLY A 40 15.08 9.05 12.66
N VAL A 41 16.11 9.14 13.51
CA VAL A 41 16.21 8.35 14.74
C VAL A 41 15.90 9.22 15.95
N ALA A 42 14.88 8.85 16.72
CA ALA A 42 14.48 9.55 17.95
C ALA A 42 14.28 8.57 19.13
N SER A 43 14.43 9.08 20.35
CA SER A 43 14.01 8.37 21.56
C SER A 43 12.49 8.47 21.73
N LEU A 44 11.86 7.56 22.48
CA LEU A 44 10.41 7.62 22.73
C LEU A 44 9.99 8.95 23.35
N GLU A 45 10.76 9.46 24.31
CA GLU A 45 10.50 10.75 24.95
C GLU A 45 10.62 11.92 23.97
N SER A 46 11.59 11.87 23.06
CA SER A 46 11.69 12.87 21.99
C SER A 46 10.49 12.81 21.04
N VAL A 47 9.98 11.62 20.73
CA VAL A 47 8.78 11.46 19.89
C VAL A 47 7.54 12.01 20.59
N LYS A 48 7.35 11.70 21.88
CA LYS A 48 6.24 12.25 22.69
C LYS A 48 6.28 13.78 22.76
N SER A 49 7.47 14.35 22.95
CA SER A 49 7.66 15.79 23.02
C SER A 49 7.29 16.47 21.69
N LEU A 50 7.73 15.90 20.57
CA LEU A 50 7.36 16.39 19.23
C LEU A 50 5.86 16.20 18.94
N ALA A 51 5.28 15.07 19.35
CA ALA A 51 3.85 14.78 19.19
C ALA A 51 2.97 15.80 19.93
N SER A 52 3.37 16.14 21.17
CA SER A 52 2.69 17.15 21.98
C SER A 52 2.72 18.53 21.31
N VAL A 53 3.90 18.99 20.89
CA VAL A 53 4.06 20.31 20.26
C VAL A 53 3.34 20.43 18.91
N PHE A 54 3.31 19.33 18.15
CA PHE A 54 2.60 19.31 16.87
C PHE A 54 1.10 19.01 17.02
N GLU A 55 0.62 18.76 18.25
CA GLU A 55 -0.77 18.41 18.55
C GLU A 55 -1.26 17.21 17.72
N MET A 56 -0.43 16.17 17.66
CA MET A 56 -0.70 14.98 16.85
C MET A 56 -0.41 13.69 17.59
N ASP A 57 -1.09 12.61 17.21
CA ASP A 57 -0.81 11.26 17.75
C ASP A 57 0.63 10.83 17.40
N ILE A 58 1.28 10.16 18.35
CA ILE A 58 2.61 9.55 18.21
C ILE A 58 2.69 8.67 16.95
N LYS A 59 1.62 7.93 16.62
CA LYS A 59 1.53 7.07 15.42
C LYS A 59 1.75 7.83 14.12
N ASN A 60 1.40 9.11 14.08
CA ASN A 60 1.54 9.96 12.89
C ASN A 60 2.96 10.53 12.74
N ILE A 61 3.79 10.51 13.79
CA ILE A 61 5.21 10.93 13.76
C ILE A 61 6.12 9.75 13.48
N GLN A 62 5.76 8.58 14.01
CA GLN A 62 6.54 7.37 13.81
C GLN A 62 6.62 7.05 12.32
N LYS A 63 7.81 6.67 11.87
CA LYS A 63 7.96 6.01 10.60
C LYS A 63 7.38 4.62 10.81
N TRP A 64 6.11 4.45 10.49
CA TRP A 64 5.68 3.15 10.02
C TRP A 64 6.60 2.82 8.84
N SER A 65 7.11 1.59 8.77
CA SER A 65 7.91 1.16 7.63
C SER A 65 7.00 1.15 6.40
N ASN A 66 6.79 2.32 5.82
CA ASN A 66 6.20 2.52 4.53
C ASN A 66 7.36 3.01 3.67
N LYS A 67 7.97 2.10 2.92
CA LYS A 67 8.95 2.40 1.88
C LYS A 67 8.20 3.15 0.77
N SER A 68 7.93 4.44 0.96
CA SER A 68 7.41 5.31 -0.08
C SER A 68 8.56 5.67 -1.05
N VAL A 69 8.90 4.78 -1.97
CA VAL A 69 9.58 5.15 -3.22
C VAL A 69 9.11 4.20 -4.32
N TYR A 70 8.08 4.60 -5.07
CA TYR A 70 8.01 4.27 -6.49
C TYR A 70 7.54 5.50 -7.26
N SER A 71 8.49 6.38 -7.58
CA SER A 71 8.31 7.21 -8.76
C SER A 71 8.31 6.27 -9.96
N LEU A 72 7.13 5.89 -10.45
CA LEU A 72 6.97 5.17 -11.70
C LEU A 72 7.23 6.13 -12.86
N LYS A 73 8.49 6.53 -13.00
CA LYS A 73 9.01 6.96 -14.29
C LYS A 73 9.89 5.84 -14.81
N SER A 74 9.52 5.38 -16.00
CA SER A 74 10.21 4.42 -16.86
C SER A 74 9.91 2.93 -16.65
N ARG A 75 9.14 2.42 -17.62
CA ARG A 75 9.42 1.20 -18.41
C ARG A 75 9.68 -0.07 -17.59
N LEU A 76 8.62 -0.83 -17.37
CA LEU A 76 8.52 -2.26 -17.72
C LEU A 76 7.19 -2.76 -17.14
N ALA A 77 6.12 -2.66 -17.93
CA ALA A 77 5.01 -3.57 -17.79
C ALA A 77 5.51 -4.95 -18.23
N THR A 78 6.23 -5.66 -17.36
CA THR A 78 6.42 -7.09 -17.51
C THR A 78 5.14 -7.73 -16.99
N LEU A 79 4.11 -7.67 -17.83
CA LEU A 79 2.94 -8.52 -17.71
C LEU A 79 3.44 -9.96 -17.75
N PHE A 80 3.55 -10.62 -16.61
CA PHE A 80 3.42 -12.08 -16.59
C PHE A 80 1.93 -12.40 -16.75
N GLY A 81 1.41 -12.13 -17.94
CA GLY A 81 0.36 -12.96 -18.51
C GLY A 81 1.04 -14.23 -19.01
N VAL A 82 1.29 -15.17 -18.10
CA VAL A 82 1.66 -16.55 -18.47
C VAL A 82 0.88 -17.50 -17.58
N VAL A 83 -0.29 -17.89 -18.07
CA VAL A 83 -0.69 -19.29 -17.95
C VAL A 83 0.45 -20.13 -18.54
N GLY A 84 0.96 -21.08 -17.76
CA GLY A 84 1.69 -22.23 -18.27
C GLY A 84 3.20 -22.07 -18.34
N LEU A 85 3.90 -22.56 -17.31
CA LEU A 85 4.97 -23.56 -17.44
C LEU A 85 5.43 -24.03 -16.04
N ILE A 86 4.60 -24.85 -15.39
CA ILE A 86 5.16 -25.97 -14.61
C ILE A 86 4.94 -27.22 -15.46
N LEU A 87 5.93 -27.47 -16.32
CA LEU A 87 6.08 -28.67 -17.11
C LEU A 87 6.43 -29.83 -16.15
N SER A 88 5.43 -30.55 -15.64
CA SER A 88 5.57 -31.94 -15.14
C SER A 88 4.23 -32.59 -14.74
N GLY A 89 3.22 -31.81 -14.36
CA GLY A 89 1.88 -32.34 -14.04
C GLY A 89 0.82 -31.66 -14.88
N VAL A 90 0.12 -32.43 -15.71
CA VAL A 90 -1.08 -31.97 -16.42
C VAL A 90 -2.09 -31.45 -15.40
N VAL A 91 -2.20 -30.13 -15.23
CA VAL A 91 -3.35 -29.54 -14.55
C VAL A 91 -4.41 -29.38 -15.63
N MET A 92 -5.40 -30.28 -15.64
CA MET A 92 -6.63 -30.08 -16.41
C MET A 92 -7.28 -28.81 -15.88
N VAL A 93 -7.30 -27.75 -16.69
CA VAL A 93 -8.20 -26.62 -16.46
C VAL A 93 -9.61 -27.14 -16.77
N PRO A 94 -10.56 -27.13 -15.82
CA PRO A 94 -11.93 -27.55 -16.11
C PRO A 94 -12.52 -26.60 -17.15
N ALA A 95 -13.11 -27.16 -18.22
CA ALA A 95 -13.68 -26.42 -19.35
C ALA A 95 -14.84 -25.46 -19.01
N ALA A 96 -15.17 -25.31 -17.72
CA ALA A 96 -16.23 -24.44 -17.21
C ALA A 96 -15.71 -23.18 -16.51
N ALA A 97 -14.39 -22.98 -16.40
CA ALA A 97 -13.84 -21.78 -15.77
C ALA A 97 -14.19 -20.52 -16.60
N GLN A 98 -15.07 -19.67 -16.06
CA GLN A 98 -15.38 -18.37 -16.66
C GLN A 98 -14.29 -17.38 -16.27
N SER A 99 -13.81 -16.59 -17.23
CA SER A 99 -12.85 -15.53 -16.96
C SER A 99 -13.56 -14.21 -16.70
N ILE A 100 -13.13 -13.49 -15.67
CA ILE A 100 -13.63 -12.18 -15.27
C ILE A 100 -12.48 -11.19 -15.47
N MET A 101 -12.69 -10.19 -16.32
CA MET A 101 -11.75 -9.07 -16.41
C MET A 101 -11.96 -8.18 -15.18
N VAL A 102 -10.88 -7.79 -14.51
CA VAL A 102 -10.95 -6.91 -13.34
C VAL A 102 -9.99 -5.76 -13.57
N ASP A 103 -10.51 -4.55 -13.50
CA ASP A 103 -9.71 -3.34 -13.50
C ASP A 103 -9.34 -3.01 -12.06
N LEU A 104 -8.04 -2.96 -11.78
CA LEU A 104 -7.49 -2.64 -10.48
C LEU A 104 -6.80 -1.28 -10.54
N GLU A 105 -7.17 -0.38 -9.65
CA GLU A 105 -6.45 0.89 -9.45
C GLU A 105 -5.94 0.99 -8.01
N LEU A 106 -4.64 1.22 -7.85
CA LEU A 106 -4.04 1.48 -6.55
C LEU A 106 -3.73 2.96 -6.41
N LEU A 107 -4.22 3.58 -5.35
CA LEU A 107 -3.93 4.97 -4.98
C LEU A 107 -3.22 4.99 -3.61
N GLU A 108 -2.32 5.95 -3.42
CA GLU A 108 -1.77 6.31 -2.10
C GLU A 108 -2.04 7.80 -1.85
N ASN A 109 -2.69 8.14 -0.73
CA ASN A 109 -3.08 9.52 -0.42
C ASN A 109 -3.79 10.23 -1.58
N ASN A 110 -4.70 9.52 -2.28
CA ASN A 110 -5.40 9.97 -3.49
C ASN A 110 -4.52 10.21 -4.73
N VAL A 111 -3.26 9.80 -4.73
CA VAL A 111 -2.39 9.81 -5.91
C VAL A 111 -2.37 8.41 -6.51
N LYS A 112 -2.75 8.28 -7.78
CA LYS A 112 -2.73 7.00 -8.51
C LYS A 112 -1.30 6.45 -8.61
N LEU A 113 -1.09 5.28 -8.03
CA LEU A 113 0.16 4.52 -8.08
C LEU A 113 0.13 3.51 -9.23
N ALA A 114 -0.95 2.77 -9.40
CA ALA A 114 -1.03 1.74 -10.44
C ALA A 114 -2.44 1.62 -11.05
N SER A 115 -2.49 1.13 -12.28
CA SER A 115 -3.70 0.71 -13.00
C SER A 115 -3.36 -0.57 -13.72
N ILE A 116 -4.10 -1.65 -13.48
CA ILE A 116 -3.84 -2.93 -14.12
C ILE A 116 -5.18 -3.58 -14.45
N GLU A 117 -5.32 -4.03 -15.69
CA GLU A 117 -6.43 -4.87 -16.13
C GLU A 117 -5.96 -6.32 -16.05
N ILE A 118 -6.66 -7.15 -15.29
CA ILE A 118 -6.31 -8.56 -15.09
C ILE A 118 -7.48 -9.44 -15.50
N LEU A 119 -7.19 -10.43 -16.33
CA LEU A 119 -8.11 -11.52 -16.58
C LEU A 119 -7.96 -12.56 -15.46
N ASN A 120 -8.93 -12.60 -14.55
CA ASN A 120 -8.97 -13.56 -13.45
C ASN A 120 -9.91 -14.71 -13.80
N GLU A 121 -9.42 -15.95 -13.71
CA GLU A 121 -10.28 -17.12 -13.78
C GLU A 121 -11.09 -17.23 -12.48
N GLU A 122 -12.39 -17.52 -12.61
CA GLU A 122 -13.28 -17.61 -11.46
C GLU A 122 -12.80 -18.67 -10.47
N ASN A 123 -12.80 -18.34 -9.18
CA ASN A 123 -12.31 -19.17 -8.06
C ASN A 123 -10.80 -19.48 -8.11
N THR A 124 -10.05 -18.87 -9.02
CA THR A 124 -8.58 -19.00 -9.10
C THR A 124 -7.92 -17.75 -8.52
N GLU A 125 -6.81 -17.94 -7.81
CA GLU A 125 -6.03 -16.83 -7.26
C GLU A 125 -5.15 -16.21 -8.36
N SER A 126 -5.39 -14.93 -8.64
CA SER A 126 -4.51 -14.10 -9.47
C SER A 126 -3.54 -13.33 -8.58
N GLU A 127 -2.26 -13.36 -8.95
CA GLU A 127 -1.20 -12.62 -8.29
C GLU A 127 -0.84 -11.37 -9.09
N MET A 128 -0.70 -10.26 -8.37
CA MET A 128 -0.11 -9.02 -8.85
C MET A 128 1.05 -8.67 -7.93
N LYS A 129 2.24 -8.50 -8.51
CA LYS A 129 3.39 -7.92 -7.81
C LYS A 129 3.62 -6.50 -8.29
N ILE A 130 3.65 -5.57 -7.35
CA ILE A 130 4.01 -4.18 -7.58
C ILE A 130 5.44 -4.01 -7.09
N SER A 131 6.37 -4.23 -8.03
CA SER A 131 7.81 -4.26 -7.76
C SER A 131 8.16 -5.26 -6.65
N ASP A 132 9.20 -4.97 -5.85
CA ASP A 132 9.67 -5.84 -4.75
C ASP A 132 9.09 -5.44 -3.39
N VAL A 133 7.94 -4.74 -3.36
CA VAL A 133 7.39 -4.14 -2.12
C VAL A 133 5.98 -4.57 -1.82
N LEU A 134 5.12 -4.74 -2.83
CA LEU A 134 3.75 -5.17 -2.57
C LEU A 134 3.41 -6.37 -3.44
N LYS A 135 2.84 -7.40 -2.82
CA LYS A 135 2.18 -8.49 -3.52
C LYS A 135 0.71 -8.46 -3.15
N ILE A 136 -0.15 -8.37 -4.15
CA ILE A 136 -1.59 -8.45 -4.00
C ILE A 136 -2.02 -9.75 -4.66
N THR A 137 -2.69 -10.62 -3.94
CA THR A 137 -3.40 -11.75 -4.54
C THR A 137 -4.90 -11.50 -4.45
N PHE A 138 -5.66 -11.94 -5.44
CA PHE A 138 -7.11 -11.86 -5.37
C PHE A 138 -7.78 -13.04 -6.06
N THR A 139 -8.97 -13.38 -5.59
CA THR A 139 -9.86 -14.36 -6.21
C THR A 139 -11.20 -13.69 -6.48
N SER A 140 -11.76 -13.89 -7.66
CA SER A 140 -13.10 -13.44 -8.00
C SER A 140 -14.03 -14.62 -8.13
N THR A 141 -15.22 -14.53 -7.55
CA THR A 141 -16.27 -15.55 -7.65
C THR A 141 -17.56 -14.87 -8.06
N LYS A 142 -18.24 -15.39 -9.08
CA LYS A 142 -19.52 -14.87 -9.53
C LYS A 142 -20.63 -15.52 -8.70
N GLU A 143 -21.48 -14.71 -8.08
CA GLU A 143 -22.63 -15.20 -7.35
C GLU A 143 -23.87 -15.29 -8.27
N ASN A 144 -24.84 -16.11 -7.89
CA ASN A 144 -26.06 -16.37 -8.68
C ASN A 144 -26.93 -15.12 -8.91
N ASP A 145 -26.72 -14.07 -8.12
CA ASP A 145 -27.42 -12.78 -8.21
C ASP A 145 -26.75 -11.79 -9.20
N GLY A 146 -25.66 -12.21 -9.86
CA GLY A 146 -24.90 -11.39 -10.80
C GLY A 146 -23.87 -10.48 -10.15
N THR A 147 -23.67 -10.57 -8.82
CA THR A 147 -22.55 -9.92 -8.14
C THR A 147 -21.26 -10.73 -8.29
N VAL A 148 -20.13 -10.07 -8.09
CA VAL A 148 -18.80 -10.65 -8.05
C VAL A 148 -18.24 -10.39 -6.65
N LEU A 149 -17.94 -11.47 -5.92
CA LEU A 149 -17.18 -11.41 -4.69
C LEU A 149 -15.70 -11.42 -5.04
N ILE A 150 -15.00 -10.34 -4.71
CA ILE A 150 -13.55 -10.24 -4.87
C ILE A 150 -12.93 -10.32 -3.48
N SER A 151 -12.13 -11.35 -3.24
CA SER A 151 -11.35 -11.49 -2.01
C SER A 151 -9.90 -11.20 -2.31
N THR A 152 -9.28 -10.32 -1.55
CA THR A 152 -7.92 -9.85 -1.76
C THR A 152 -7.05 -10.18 -0.56
N LYS A 153 -5.76 -10.48 -0.79
CA LYS A 153 -4.72 -10.52 0.23
C LYS A 153 -3.61 -9.58 -0.19
N VAL A 154 -3.16 -8.74 0.72
CA VAL A 154 -2.11 -7.76 0.50
C VAL A 154 -0.93 -8.13 1.38
N TYR A 155 0.22 -8.32 0.76
CA TYR A 155 1.48 -8.70 1.38
C TYR A 155 2.50 -7.58 1.19
N ASP A 156 3.22 -7.26 2.26
CA ASP A 156 4.42 -6.44 2.22
C ASP A 156 5.62 -7.36 1.92
N LEU A 157 6.42 -6.98 0.93
CA LEU A 157 7.65 -7.64 0.50
C LEU A 157 8.92 -6.82 0.87
N SER A 158 8.75 -5.65 1.48
CA SER A 158 9.80 -4.64 1.70
C SER A 158 11.03 -5.13 2.47
N ASP A 159 10.83 -6.12 3.33
CA ASP A 159 11.85 -6.73 4.21
C ASP A 159 12.40 -8.06 3.66
N GLY A 160 12.07 -8.41 2.41
CA GLY A 160 12.50 -9.66 1.75
C GLY A 160 11.69 -10.89 2.17
N ASN A 161 10.72 -10.75 3.07
CA ASN A 161 9.77 -11.79 3.47
C ASN A 161 8.35 -11.38 3.04
N GLU A 162 7.50 -12.35 2.69
CA GLU A 162 6.08 -12.08 2.43
C GLU A 162 5.32 -11.95 3.76
N VAL A 163 4.99 -10.72 4.16
CA VAL A 163 4.21 -10.45 5.39
C VAL A 163 2.80 -10.04 5.00
N LEU A 164 1.79 -10.85 5.35
CA LEU A 164 0.38 -10.49 5.13
C LEU A 164 0.02 -9.27 5.98
N ILE A 165 -0.36 -8.17 5.33
CA ILE A 165 -0.76 -6.92 5.99
C ILE A 165 -2.27 -6.67 5.94
N SER A 166 -2.98 -7.26 4.98
CA SER A 166 -4.45 -7.12 4.88
C SER A 166 -5.07 -8.27 4.09
N SER A 167 -6.31 -8.66 4.41
CA SER A 167 -7.06 -9.67 3.66
C SER A 167 -8.54 -9.26 3.44
N PRO A 168 -8.80 -8.12 2.78
CA PRO A 168 -10.15 -7.59 2.63
C PRO A 168 -10.94 -8.37 1.56
N SER A 169 -12.26 -8.37 1.68
CA SER A 169 -13.16 -8.90 0.65
C SER A 169 -14.29 -7.91 0.38
N VAL A 170 -14.73 -7.85 -0.87
CA VAL A 170 -15.77 -6.92 -1.30
C VAL A 170 -16.67 -7.58 -2.33
N LYS A 171 -17.97 -7.28 -2.25
CA LYS A 171 -18.95 -7.66 -3.27
C LYS A 171 -19.24 -6.44 -4.13
N THR A 172 -19.20 -6.61 -5.44
CA THR A 172 -19.56 -5.57 -6.40
C THR A 172 -20.27 -6.16 -7.61
N LYS A 173 -20.75 -5.34 -8.53
CA LYS A 173 -21.42 -5.77 -9.76
C LYS A 173 -20.59 -5.44 -10.99
N HIS A 174 -21.01 -5.98 -12.13
CA HIS A 174 -20.47 -5.62 -13.43
C HIS A 174 -20.38 -4.10 -13.62
N ARG A 175 -19.17 -3.59 -13.89
CA ARG A 175 -18.84 -2.17 -14.09
C ARG A 175 -19.11 -1.27 -12.88
N GLU A 176 -19.32 -1.84 -11.71
CA GLU A 176 -19.37 -1.10 -10.44
C GLU A 176 -18.02 -1.20 -9.74
N THR A 177 -17.43 -0.05 -9.40
CA THR A 177 -16.15 0.02 -8.70
C THR A 177 -16.36 -0.18 -7.21
N ALA A 178 -15.70 -1.20 -6.66
CA ALA A 178 -15.54 -1.39 -5.23
C ALA A 178 -14.22 -0.78 -4.77
N GLU A 179 -14.24 -0.05 -3.65
CA GLU A 179 -13.04 0.54 -3.05
C GLU A 179 -12.70 -0.16 -1.73
N ILE A 180 -11.44 -0.54 -1.58
CA ILE A 180 -10.87 -1.13 -0.38
C ILE A 180 -9.78 -0.21 0.14
N ARG A 181 -9.90 0.24 1.40
CA ARG A 181 -8.91 1.11 2.04
C ARG A 181 -8.08 0.36 3.07
N PHE A 182 -6.76 0.54 3.03
CA PHE A 182 -5.84 -0.03 4.01
C PHE A 182 -4.67 0.95 4.24
N GLY A 183 -4.58 1.48 5.47
CA GLY A 183 -3.60 2.52 5.78
C GLY A 183 -3.82 3.77 4.91
N ASN A 184 -2.78 4.18 4.19
CA ASN A 184 -2.82 5.31 3.25
C ASN A 184 -3.16 4.90 1.80
N TYR A 185 -3.40 3.60 1.58
CA TYR A 185 -3.67 3.04 0.28
C TYR A 185 -5.17 2.83 0.06
N SER A 186 -5.59 2.99 -1.18
CA SER A 186 -6.91 2.62 -1.66
C SER A 186 -6.76 1.75 -2.91
N LEU A 187 -7.38 0.58 -2.89
CA LEU A 187 -7.46 -0.34 -4.01
C LEU A 187 -8.89 -0.33 -4.55
N SER A 188 -9.06 0.16 -5.77
CA SER A 188 -10.31 0.11 -6.50
C SER A 188 -10.33 -1.13 -7.40
N LEU A 189 -11.46 -1.82 -7.44
CA LEU A 189 -11.69 -3.07 -8.15
C LEU A 189 -12.98 -2.94 -8.96
N THR A 190 -12.89 -3.06 -10.28
CA THR A 190 -14.06 -2.96 -11.17
C THR A 190 -14.12 -4.20 -12.06
N PRO A 191 -15.03 -5.17 -11.81
CA PRO A 191 -15.16 -6.32 -12.67
C PRO A 191 -15.91 -5.97 -13.97
N ASN A 192 -15.41 -6.51 -15.06
CA ASN A 192 -15.95 -6.45 -16.41
C ASN A 192 -16.19 -7.90 -16.86
N LEU A 193 -17.47 -8.26 -16.99
CA LEU A 193 -17.99 -9.61 -17.22
C LEU A 193 -18.34 -9.79 -18.69
#